data_AF-A0A5B7HTW9-F1
#
_entry.id   AF-A0A5B7HTW9-F1
#
_cell.length_a   1.000
_cell.length_b   1.000
_cell.length_c   1.000
_cell.angle_alpha   90.00
_cell.angle_beta   90.00
_cell.angle_gamma   90.00
#
_symmetry.space_group_name_H-M   'P 1'
#
loop_
_entity.id
_entity.type
_entity.pdbx_description
1 polymer ?
#
loop_
_entity_poly.entity_id
_entity_poly.type
_entity_poly.pdbx_seq_one_letter_code
_entity_poly.pdbx_strand_id
1 'polypeptide(L)'
;MLCQSVLVAAAAMASLCFGMDVLHSQRQEPVCPSQHSCSSRGTSNASSHLECSCDARCREHGDCCRDSQYYSVDEQRRNVHEYVCVADTLAENHVYVKVKCAQDWNNTEVQALCMRGNTIQDTIHDVPVTSWFGDSYANAYCAVCNGEDPTDFRRWNVYMVGRGLRDASAFTPCRTHFVVPQNFRRDTRRCLPTVKTCSDARADQHDLSLCESYTAAVYHEDFIFRNQHCASCNGYKQSSCVQPTAAAALPPARPALTMLLSLENNHIDAVDTCSVWEVKDRSEECRPITCLQLNEEFRYSKCVSVQGKATLSTSELLCPFHHSCSLPEFIDIT
;
A
#
# COMPACT_ATOMS: atom_id res chain seq x y z
N MET A 1 -89.33 24.50 30.29
CA MET A 1 -88.75 23.78 29.15
C MET A 1 -87.38 24.40 28.88
N LEU A 2 -86.26 24.16 29.59
CA LEU A 2 -85.64 22.94 30.17
C LEU A 2 -85.63 21.78 29.14
N CYS A 3 -84.52 21.21 28.70
CA CYS A 3 -83.13 21.33 29.13
C CYS A 3 -82.21 20.85 27.99
N GLN A 4 -81.22 21.68 27.62
CA GLN A 4 -79.95 21.24 27.02
C GLN A 4 -79.24 20.33 28.03
N SER A 5 -78.47 19.34 27.59
CA SER A 5 -77.13 18.98 28.11
C SER A 5 -76.70 17.58 27.65
N VAL A 6 -75.38 17.42 27.52
CA VAL A 6 -74.62 16.15 27.47
C VAL A 6 -74.49 15.48 26.10
N LEU A 7 -73.53 15.95 25.30
CA LEU A 7 -72.69 15.09 24.44
C LEU A 7 -71.49 15.89 23.87
N VAL A 8 -70.71 16.52 24.75
CA VAL A 8 -69.38 17.06 24.42
C VAL A 8 -68.42 16.64 25.53
N ALA A 9 -67.96 15.39 25.52
CA ALA A 9 -66.89 14.92 26.40
C ALA A 9 -66.36 13.53 25.98
N ALA A 10 -65.83 13.37 24.75
CA ALA A 10 -65.12 12.13 24.39
C ALA A 10 -64.13 12.24 23.22
N ALA A 11 -63.64 13.43 22.86
CA ALA A 11 -62.72 13.59 21.72
C ALA A 11 -61.52 14.52 21.97
N ALA A 12 -61.11 14.69 23.24
CA ALA A 12 -60.02 15.60 23.61
C ALA A 12 -58.92 14.95 24.48
N MET A 13 -58.83 13.61 24.54
CA MET A 13 -57.88 12.90 25.40
C MET A 13 -57.16 11.75 24.66
N ALA A 14 -56.86 11.92 23.36
CA ALA A 14 -56.05 10.96 22.60
C ALA A 14 -54.93 11.60 21.75
N SER A 15 -54.57 12.86 22.03
CA SER A 15 -53.52 13.58 21.29
C SER A 15 -52.32 14.01 22.14
N LEU A 16 -52.13 13.44 23.33
CA LEU A 16 -51.09 13.89 24.28
C LEU A 16 -50.05 12.83 24.67
N CYS A 17 -49.84 11.76 23.90
CA CYS A 17 -48.82 10.74 24.24
C CYS A 17 -47.86 10.30 23.12
N PHE A 18 -47.72 11.05 22.03
CA PHE A 18 -46.65 10.80 21.04
C PHE A 18 -45.71 12.00 20.83
N GLY A 19 -45.58 12.85 21.84
CA GLY A 19 -44.43 13.73 22.02
C GLY A 19 -43.31 13.01 22.76
N MET A 20 -42.90 11.83 22.29
CA MET A 20 -41.54 11.39 22.57
C MET A 20 -40.69 12.27 21.67
N ASP A 21 -40.27 13.41 22.19
CA ASP A 21 -39.05 14.05 21.74
C ASP A 21 -38.04 12.93 21.65
N VAL A 22 -37.78 12.47 20.42
CA VAL A 22 -36.53 11.83 20.09
C VAL A 22 -35.54 12.95 20.39
N LEU A 23 -35.09 12.99 21.65
CA LEU A 23 -33.82 13.55 22.03
C LEU A 23 -32.89 12.88 21.04
N HIS A 24 -32.65 13.63 19.96
CA HIS A 24 -31.58 13.45 19.03
C HIS A 24 -30.39 13.55 19.96
N SER A 25 -30.03 12.40 20.54
CA SER A 25 -28.84 12.20 21.30
C SER A 25 -27.81 12.64 20.31
N GLN A 26 -27.38 13.89 20.45
CA GLN A 26 -26.22 14.40 19.76
C GLN A 26 -25.16 13.41 20.21
N ARG A 27 -24.92 12.39 19.37
CA ARG A 27 -23.72 11.61 19.42
C ARG A 27 -22.67 12.70 19.30
N GLN A 28 -22.14 13.14 20.44
CA GLN A 28 -20.91 13.90 20.47
C GLN A 28 -19.93 12.95 19.81
N GLU A 29 -19.75 13.17 18.51
CA GLU A 29 -18.74 12.50 17.73
C GLU A 29 -17.46 12.63 18.55
N PRO A 30 -16.81 11.53 18.95
CA PRO A 30 -15.52 11.61 19.61
C PRO A 30 -14.53 12.19 18.58
N VAL A 31 -14.48 13.52 18.51
CA VAL A 31 -13.54 14.24 17.67
C VAL A 31 -12.18 14.04 18.31
N CYS A 32 -11.28 13.32 17.63
CA CYS A 32 -9.89 13.22 18.05
C CYS A 32 -9.24 14.62 17.98
N PRO A 33 -9.01 15.34 19.10
CA PRO A 33 -9.01 16.80 19.06
C PRO A 33 -7.73 17.44 18.51
N SER A 34 -6.56 16.87 18.79
CA SER A 34 -5.29 17.56 18.50
C SER A 34 -4.67 17.17 17.17
N GLN A 35 -4.96 15.98 16.66
CA GLN A 35 -4.31 15.44 15.46
C GLN A 35 -5.14 15.58 14.18
N HIS A 36 -6.41 15.98 14.29
CA HIS A 36 -7.30 16.16 13.14
C HIS A 36 -7.63 17.63 12.86
N SER A 37 -6.84 18.55 13.42
CA SER A 37 -7.08 19.99 13.36
C SER A 37 -5.85 20.76 12.86
N CYS A 38 -6.06 21.69 11.94
CA CYS A 38 -5.07 22.68 11.51
C CYS A 38 -4.89 23.79 12.55
N SER A 39 -5.92 24.05 13.36
CA SER A 39 -5.90 25.09 14.40
C SER A 39 -4.85 24.80 15.49
N SER A 40 -4.58 23.53 15.78
CA SER A 40 -3.58 23.11 16.78
C SER A 40 -2.15 23.00 16.23
N ARG A 41 -1.98 22.84 14.90
CA ARG A 41 -0.69 22.52 14.25
C ARG A 41 -0.02 23.72 13.54
N GLY A 42 -0.77 24.80 13.30
CA GLY A 42 -0.32 25.88 12.41
C GLY A 42 -0.07 25.37 10.98
N THR A 43 0.71 26.10 10.17
CA THR A 43 1.06 25.71 8.78
C THR A 43 2.16 24.65 8.69
N SER A 44 2.62 24.09 9.81
CA SER A 44 3.78 23.21 9.84
C SER A 44 3.41 21.76 9.50
N ASN A 45 3.79 21.32 8.29
CA ASN A 45 3.67 19.94 7.79
C ASN A 45 4.69 18.96 8.41
N ALA A 46 5.29 19.27 9.57
CA ALA A 46 6.55 18.66 10.02
C ALA A 46 6.40 17.32 10.77
N SER A 47 5.18 16.83 11.04
CA SER A 47 5.03 15.52 11.68
C SER A 47 4.99 14.40 10.63
N SER A 48 5.85 13.41 10.79
CA SER A 48 5.97 12.25 9.89
C SER A 48 4.78 11.29 9.91
N HIS A 49 3.77 11.55 10.75
CA HIS A 49 2.55 10.75 10.94
C HIS A 49 1.29 11.63 10.89
N LEU A 50 1.20 12.56 9.94
CA LEU A 50 0.02 13.41 9.80
C LEU A 50 -1.17 12.58 9.30
N GLU A 51 -2.19 12.47 10.14
CA GLU A 51 -3.46 11.81 9.82
C GLU A 51 -4.30 12.60 8.80
N CYS A 52 -4.08 13.91 8.70
CA CYS A 52 -4.66 14.82 7.70
C CYS A 52 -3.71 16.02 7.45
N SER A 53 -3.92 16.74 6.35
CA SER A 53 -3.05 17.83 5.90
C SER A 53 -3.74 19.20 5.87
N CYS A 54 -2.92 20.25 6.01
CA CYS A 54 -3.36 21.64 6.10
C CYS A 54 -2.82 22.54 4.96
N ASP A 55 -2.01 21.97 4.06
CA ASP A 55 -1.50 22.67 2.89
C ASP A 55 -2.51 22.72 1.74
N ALA A 56 -2.28 23.61 0.77
CA ALA A 56 -3.18 23.81 -0.37
C ALA A 56 -3.41 22.54 -1.21
N ARG A 57 -2.42 21.64 -1.26
CA ARG A 57 -2.49 20.40 -2.05
C ARG A 57 -3.32 19.31 -1.37
N CYS A 58 -3.78 19.53 -0.13
CA CYS A 58 -4.64 18.56 0.54
C CYS A 58 -5.98 18.37 -0.20
N ARG A 59 -6.43 19.41 -0.93
CA ARG A 59 -7.63 19.34 -1.74
C ARG A 59 -7.48 18.36 -2.89
N GLU A 60 -6.30 18.32 -3.51
CA GLU A 60 -5.98 17.47 -4.66
C GLU A 60 -5.89 16.01 -4.24
N HIS A 61 -5.34 15.74 -3.05
CA HIS A 61 -5.14 14.38 -2.55
C HIS A 61 -6.34 13.81 -1.79
N GLY A 62 -7.31 14.66 -1.44
CA GLY A 62 -8.43 14.24 -0.60
C GLY A 62 -7.99 13.91 0.83
N ASP A 63 -7.00 14.62 1.38
CA ASP A 63 -6.48 14.37 2.72
C ASP A 63 -6.56 15.58 3.66
N CYS A 64 -7.41 16.56 3.35
CA CYS A 64 -7.55 17.76 4.18
C CYS A 64 -8.13 17.43 5.56
N CYS A 65 -7.60 18.12 6.58
CA CYS A 65 -8.28 18.22 7.86
C CYS A 65 -9.61 18.98 7.70
N ARG A 66 -10.61 18.66 8.52
CA ARG A 66 -11.97 19.24 8.42
C ARG A 66 -12.02 20.76 8.65
N ASP A 67 -11.08 21.29 9.44
CA ASP A 67 -10.94 22.72 9.73
C ASP A 67 -9.88 23.43 8.85
N SER A 68 -9.37 22.76 7.81
CA SER A 68 -8.47 23.37 6.84
C SER A 68 -9.22 24.42 6.00
N GLN A 69 -8.57 25.55 5.70
CA GLN A 69 -9.12 26.55 4.78
C GLN A 69 -9.29 26.04 3.34
N TYR A 70 -8.63 24.93 2.99
CA TYR A 70 -8.70 24.28 1.68
C TYR A 70 -9.69 23.12 1.65
N TYR A 71 -10.38 22.84 2.76
CA TYR A 71 -11.34 21.75 2.86
C TYR A 71 -12.60 22.04 2.04
N SER A 72 -12.96 21.08 1.18
CA SER A 72 -14.23 21.07 0.44
C SER A 72 -14.74 19.63 0.39
N VAL A 73 -15.94 19.40 0.91
CA VAL A 73 -16.56 18.06 0.98
C VAL A 73 -16.60 17.39 -0.40
N ASP A 74 -16.99 18.14 -1.43
CA ASP A 74 -17.13 17.60 -2.78
C ASP A 74 -15.78 17.22 -3.39
N GLU A 75 -14.73 17.98 -3.08
CA GLU A 75 -13.37 17.68 -3.54
C GLU A 75 -12.78 16.50 -2.77
N GLN A 76 -12.99 16.42 -1.46
CA GLN A 76 -12.53 15.28 -0.65
C GLN A 76 -13.16 13.96 -1.12
N ARG A 77 -14.46 13.97 -1.45
CA ARG A 77 -15.16 12.79 -2.00
C ARG A 77 -14.72 12.42 -3.40
N ARG A 78 -14.47 13.42 -4.25
CA ARG A 78 -14.00 13.18 -5.62
C ARG A 78 -12.59 12.62 -5.64
N ASN A 79 -11.71 13.21 -4.82
CA ASN A 79 -10.28 12.99 -4.92
C ASN A 79 -9.76 11.82 -4.07
N VAL A 80 -10.54 11.33 -3.09
CA VAL A 80 -10.18 10.15 -2.28
C VAL A 80 -9.83 8.93 -3.14
N HIS A 81 -10.45 8.78 -4.31
CA HIS A 81 -10.25 7.64 -5.20
C HIS A 81 -9.24 7.89 -6.32
N GLU A 82 -8.64 9.08 -6.38
CA GLU A 82 -7.64 9.43 -7.40
C GLU A 82 -6.24 8.89 -7.06
N TYR A 83 -5.99 8.64 -5.76
CA TYR A 83 -4.71 8.18 -5.24
C TYR A 83 -4.86 6.87 -4.46
N VAL A 84 -3.80 6.07 -4.43
CA VAL A 84 -3.62 4.95 -3.48
C VAL A 84 -2.37 5.18 -2.65
N CYS A 85 -2.32 4.55 -1.49
CA CYS A 85 -1.20 4.68 -0.57
C CYS A 85 -0.27 3.47 -0.72
N VAL A 86 0.93 3.68 -1.27
CA VAL A 86 1.91 2.61 -1.56
C VAL A 86 3.05 2.68 -0.58
N ALA A 87 3.48 1.53 -0.05
CA ALA A 87 4.59 1.46 0.90
C ALA A 87 5.95 1.74 0.23
N ASP A 88 6.71 2.71 0.76
CA ASP A 88 8.17 2.80 0.56
C ASP A 88 8.82 1.95 1.65
N THR A 89 9.09 0.72 1.28
CA THR A 89 9.41 -0.35 2.24
C THR A 89 10.75 -0.16 2.95
N LEU A 90 11.69 0.59 2.39
CA LEU A 90 12.97 0.90 3.04
C LEU A 90 12.91 2.17 3.90
N ALA A 91 11.99 3.09 3.61
CA ALA A 91 11.83 4.30 4.38
C ALA A 91 10.77 4.18 5.50
N GLU A 92 10.20 2.99 5.67
CA GLU A 92 9.13 2.68 6.64
C GLU A 92 7.98 3.70 6.57
N ASN A 93 7.66 4.17 5.37
CA ASN A 93 6.60 5.12 5.13
C ASN A 93 5.72 4.68 3.96
N HIS A 94 4.67 5.45 3.70
CA HIS A 94 3.84 5.27 2.53
C HIS A 94 3.72 6.58 1.78
N VAL A 95 3.54 6.51 0.47
CA VAL A 95 3.47 7.65 -0.44
C VAL A 95 2.18 7.58 -1.27
N TYR A 96 1.56 8.74 -1.48
CA TYR A 96 0.42 8.86 -2.37
C TYR A 96 0.85 8.66 -3.81
N VAL A 97 0.14 7.78 -4.50
CA VAL A 97 0.42 7.39 -5.87
C VAL A 97 -0.86 7.52 -6.67
N LYS A 98 -0.86 8.35 -7.72
CA LYS A 98 -2.02 8.60 -8.57
C LYS A 98 -2.31 7.38 -9.45
N VAL A 99 -3.57 6.94 -9.46
CA VAL A 99 -4.00 5.68 -10.12
C VAL A 99 -5.00 5.90 -11.26
N LYS A 100 -5.35 7.16 -11.55
CA LYS A 100 -6.27 7.53 -12.62
C LYS A 100 -5.63 8.58 -13.52
N CYS A 101 -6.07 8.58 -14.78
CA CYS A 101 -5.71 9.59 -15.76
C CYS A 101 -6.51 10.88 -15.57
N ALA A 102 -6.01 11.97 -16.15
CA ALA A 102 -6.75 13.22 -16.23
C ALA A 102 -8.10 13.01 -16.95
N GLN A 103 -9.14 13.78 -16.56
CA GLN A 103 -10.51 13.59 -17.06
C GLN A 103 -10.66 13.85 -18.56
N ASP A 104 -9.78 14.66 -19.12
CA ASP A 104 -9.72 15.04 -20.53
C ASP A 104 -8.82 14.12 -21.37
N TRP A 105 -8.21 13.11 -20.76
CA TRP A 105 -7.39 12.13 -21.47
C TRP A 105 -8.25 11.26 -22.40
N ASN A 106 -7.85 11.16 -23.67
CA ASN A 106 -8.67 10.51 -24.72
C ASN A 106 -8.14 9.12 -25.15
N ASN A 107 -6.89 8.77 -24.84
CA ASN A 107 -6.30 7.50 -25.25
C ASN A 107 -6.69 6.39 -24.25
N THR A 108 -7.71 5.63 -24.62
CA THR A 108 -8.28 4.54 -23.82
C THR A 108 -7.31 3.38 -23.58
N GLU A 109 -6.33 3.16 -24.46
CA GLU A 109 -5.32 2.12 -24.28
C GLU A 109 -4.35 2.50 -23.15
N VAL A 110 -3.81 3.72 -23.18
CA VAL A 110 -2.95 4.23 -22.09
C VAL A 110 -3.73 4.31 -20.79
N GLN A 111 -5.00 4.71 -20.84
CA GLN A 111 -5.86 4.71 -19.66
C GLN A 111 -6.05 3.31 -19.09
N ALA A 112 -6.28 2.31 -19.94
CA ALA A 112 -6.39 0.91 -19.52
C ALA A 112 -5.08 0.38 -18.94
N LEU A 113 -3.92 0.81 -19.47
CA LEU A 113 -2.59 0.46 -18.93
C LEU A 113 -2.33 1.12 -17.57
N CYS A 114 -2.72 2.37 -17.38
CA CYS A 114 -2.67 3.04 -16.08
C CYS A 114 -3.57 2.33 -15.05
N MET A 115 -4.81 2.01 -15.44
CA MET A 115 -5.82 1.42 -14.56
C MET A 115 -5.75 -0.10 -14.42
N ARG A 116 -4.85 -0.78 -15.17
CA ARG A 116 -4.74 -2.25 -15.21
C ARG A 116 -4.61 -2.86 -13.81
N GLY A 117 -4.05 -2.11 -12.86
CA GLY A 117 -3.84 -2.55 -11.49
C GLY A 117 -2.97 -3.81 -11.40
N ASN A 118 -2.83 -4.36 -10.18
CA ASN A 118 -2.02 -5.56 -9.87
C ASN A 118 -2.51 -6.88 -10.52
N THR A 119 -3.38 -6.84 -11.55
CA THR A 119 -4.02 -8.05 -12.10
C THR A 119 -3.15 -8.80 -13.10
N ILE A 120 -2.08 -8.19 -13.62
CA ILE A 120 -1.09 -8.86 -14.47
C ILE A 120 0.27 -8.67 -13.79
N GLN A 121 0.87 -9.77 -13.33
CA GLN A 121 2.16 -9.82 -12.62
C GLN A 121 3.38 -9.43 -13.50
N ASP A 122 3.22 -8.51 -14.45
CA ASP A 122 4.35 -8.01 -15.22
C ASP A 122 5.06 -6.92 -14.41
N THR A 123 5.88 -7.40 -13.47
CA THR A 123 6.52 -6.68 -12.36
C THR A 123 7.23 -5.38 -12.76
N ILE A 124 7.59 -5.22 -14.05
CA ILE A 124 8.32 -4.04 -14.56
C ILE A 124 7.39 -2.90 -14.98
N HIS A 125 6.20 -3.22 -15.51
CA HIS A 125 5.25 -2.21 -16.00
C HIS A 125 4.43 -1.58 -14.86
N ASP A 126 4.35 -2.25 -13.72
CA ASP A 126 3.62 -1.79 -12.53
C ASP A 126 4.50 -1.06 -11.51
N VAL A 127 5.75 -0.73 -11.88
CA VAL A 127 6.66 -0.01 -10.99
C VAL A 127 6.22 1.45 -10.89
N PRO A 128 5.94 1.97 -9.68
CA PRO A 128 5.60 3.37 -9.51
C PRO A 128 6.69 4.29 -10.02
N VAL A 129 6.28 5.49 -10.45
CA VAL A 129 7.19 6.55 -10.88
C VAL A 129 6.96 7.81 -10.08
N THR A 130 7.97 8.65 -9.95
CA THR A 130 7.87 9.99 -9.35
C THR A 130 8.43 11.03 -10.30
N SER A 131 7.68 12.11 -10.52
CA SER A 131 8.11 13.26 -11.32
C SER A 131 9.10 14.14 -10.56
N TRP A 132 9.83 14.99 -11.28
CA TRP A 132 10.75 15.97 -10.68
C TRP A 132 10.09 16.92 -9.67
N PHE A 133 8.76 17.07 -9.73
CA PHE A 133 7.99 17.91 -8.81
C PHE A 133 7.47 17.16 -7.58
N GLY A 134 7.79 15.86 -7.45
CA GLY A 134 7.43 15.03 -6.31
C GLY A 134 6.10 14.28 -6.45
N ASP A 135 5.39 14.45 -7.56
CA ASP A 135 4.15 13.72 -7.84
C ASP A 135 4.46 12.27 -8.20
N SER A 136 3.77 11.33 -7.56
CA SER A 136 3.98 9.91 -7.78
C SER A 136 2.78 9.27 -8.46
N TYR A 137 3.04 8.33 -9.36
CA TYR A 137 2.07 7.69 -10.24
C TYR A 137 2.23 6.16 -10.20
N ALA A 138 1.13 5.42 -10.32
CA ALA A 138 1.13 3.97 -10.12
C ALA A 138 2.05 3.24 -11.09
N ASN A 139 2.21 3.80 -12.28
CA ASN A 139 3.16 3.37 -13.28
C ASN A 139 3.46 4.52 -14.24
N ALA A 140 4.36 4.28 -15.19
CA ALA A 140 4.71 5.26 -16.22
C ALA A 140 3.51 5.69 -17.08
N TYR A 141 2.53 4.82 -17.32
CA TYR A 141 1.33 5.18 -18.08
C TYR A 141 0.45 6.17 -17.34
N CYS A 142 0.31 6.02 -16.02
CA CYS A 142 -0.39 6.99 -15.19
C CYS A 142 0.31 8.36 -15.19
N ALA A 143 1.65 8.42 -15.24
CA ALA A 143 2.36 9.68 -15.38
C ALA A 143 2.04 10.35 -16.73
N VAL A 144 2.20 9.61 -17.82
CA VAL A 144 1.95 10.11 -19.19
C VAL A 144 0.51 10.60 -19.37
N CYS A 145 -0.48 9.84 -18.91
CA CYS A 145 -1.89 10.25 -19.05
C CYS A 145 -2.32 11.36 -18.08
N ASN A 146 -1.41 11.82 -17.21
CA ASN A 146 -1.57 13.02 -16.39
C ASN A 146 -0.68 14.18 -16.88
N GLY A 147 -0.14 14.08 -18.10
CA GLY A 147 0.59 15.17 -18.76
C GLY A 147 2.09 15.23 -18.44
N GLU A 148 2.65 14.22 -17.78
CA GLU A 148 4.09 14.15 -17.53
C GLU A 148 4.84 13.71 -18.78
N ASP A 149 5.98 14.37 -19.06
CA ASP A 149 6.91 13.91 -20.10
C ASP A 149 7.67 12.66 -19.61
N PRO A 150 7.84 11.60 -20.43
CA PRO A 150 8.69 10.45 -20.11
C PRO A 150 10.11 10.77 -19.61
N THR A 151 10.67 11.96 -19.90
CA THR A 151 11.97 12.38 -19.38
C THR A 151 11.93 12.94 -17.96
N ASP A 152 10.74 13.34 -17.50
CA ASP A 152 10.53 14.15 -16.31
C ASP A 152 10.13 13.35 -15.06
N PHE A 153 10.08 12.02 -15.18
CA PHE A 153 9.90 11.12 -14.06
C PHE A 153 10.96 10.03 -13.97
N ARG A 154 11.03 9.40 -12.80
CA ARG A 154 11.92 8.26 -12.51
C ARG A 154 11.14 7.12 -11.88
N ARG A 155 11.43 5.90 -12.32
CA ARG A 155 10.90 4.68 -11.71
C ARG A 155 11.47 4.49 -10.31
N TRP A 156 10.65 3.95 -9.43
CA TRP A 156 11.08 3.50 -8.11
C TRP A 156 12.01 2.30 -8.25
N ASN A 157 12.86 2.11 -7.25
CA ASN A 157 13.71 0.92 -7.20
C ASN A 157 12.86 -0.28 -6.78
N VAL A 158 13.08 -1.42 -7.44
CA VAL A 158 12.39 -2.67 -7.15
C VAL A 158 13.36 -3.62 -6.47
N TYR A 159 12.99 -4.09 -5.29
CA TYR A 159 13.72 -5.12 -4.55
C TYR A 159 12.83 -6.35 -4.44
N MET A 160 13.39 -7.52 -4.70
CA MET A 160 12.72 -8.80 -4.44
C MET A 160 13.31 -9.38 -3.16
N VAL A 161 12.49 -9.51 -2.13
CA VAL A 161 12.90 -10.11 -0.85
C VAL A 161 12.30 -11.50 -0.77
N GLY A 162 13.16 -12.50 -0.90
CA GLY A 162 12.80 -13.89 -0.60
C GLY A 162 12.73 -14.09 0.92
N ARG A 163 11.68 -14.73 1.43
CA ARG A 163 11.75 -15.25 2.81
C ARG A 163 12.73 -16.42 2.77
N GLY A 164 13.81 -16.34 3.54
CA GLY A 164 14.85 -17.37 3.56
C GLY A 164 14.27 -18.79 3.62
N LEU A 165 14.85 -19.69 2.83
CA LEU A 165 14.46 -21.09 2.68
C LEU A 165 14.49 -21.79 4.05
N ARG A 166 13.34 -21.89 4.71
CA ARG A 166 13.19 -22.69 5.93
C ARG A 166 12.92 -24.16 5.62
N ASP A 167 12.46 -24.42 4.39
CA ASP A 167 12.14 -25.73 3.90
C ASP A 167 12.37 -25.72 2.38
N ALA A 168 13.32 -26.53 1.88
CA ALA A 168 13.65 -26.60 0.46
C ALA A 168 12.48 -27.14 -0.40
N SER A 169 11.44 -27.65 0.26
CA SER A 169 10.26 -28.27 -0.35
C SER A 169 9.12 -27.29 -0.63
N ALA A 170 9.15 -26.06 -0.08
CA ALA A 170 8.06 -25.10 -0.22
C ALA A 170 8.49 -23.83 -0.95
N PHE A 171 7.96 -23.61 -2.16
CA PHE A 171 8.09 -22.35 -2.88
C PHE A 171 7.51 -21.22 -2.03
N THR A 172 8.38 -20.35 -1.51
CA THR A 172 7.93 -19.17 -0.78
C THR A 172 7.84 -18.00 -1.77
N PRO A 173 6.66 -17.40 -1.98
CA PRO A 173 6.53 -16.30 -2.91
C PRO A 173 7.43 -15.12 -2.50
N CYS A 174 8.22 -14.64 -3.45
CA CYS A 174 8.98 -13.40 -3.29
C CYS A 174 8.01 -12.24 -3.04
N ARG A 175 8.38 -11.36 -2.11
CA ARG A 175 7.69 -10.07 -1.97
C ARG A 175 8.43 -9.03 -2.77
N THR A 176 7.70 -8.29 -3.59
CA THR A 176 8.21 -7.13 -4.30
C THR A 176 8.12 -5.92 -3.39
N HIS A 177 9.21 -5.20 -3.29
CA HIS A 177 9.40 -4.04 -2.46
C HIS A 177 9.72 -2.85 -3.37
N PHE A 178 8.85 -1.84 -3.35
CA PHE A 178 9.10 -0.59 -4.07
C PHE A 178 9.74 0.42 -3.13
N VAL A 179 10.68 1.20 -3.66
CA VAL A 179 11.44 2.18 -2.90
C VAL A 179 11.61 3.45 -3.72
N VAL A 180 11.14 4.56 -3.16
CA VAL A 180 11.28 5.89 -3.75
C VAL A 180 12.78 6.23 -3.90
N PRO A 181 13.25 6.71 -5.06
CA PRO A 181 14.65 7.08 -5.22
C PRO A 181 15.02 8.22 -4.25
N GLN A 182 16.22 8.16 -3.67
CA GLN A 182 16.59 8.98 -2.50
C GLN A 182 16.38 10.48 -2.70
N ASN A 183 16.63 10.99 -3.92
CA ASN A 183 16.49 12.39 -4.28
C ASN A 183 15.03 12.89 -4.29
N PHE A 184 14.04 12.00 -4.35
CA PHE A 184 12.62 12.38 -4.33
C PHE A 184 11.93 12.17 -2.98
N ARG A 185 12.54 11.43 -2.06
CA ARG A 185 11.90 11.04 -0.77
C ARG A 185 11.41 12.21 0.08
N ARG A 186 11.99 13.39 -0.11
CA ARG A 186 11.61 14.62 0.61
C ARG A 186 10.44 15.35 -0.05
N ASP A 187 10.27 15.16 -1.36
CA ASP A 187 9.30 15.86 -2.18
C ASP A 187 8.03 15.02 -2.40
N THR A 188 8.12 13.70 -2.26
CA THR A 188 6.96 12.80 -2.31
C THR A 188 6.02 13.04 -1.13
N ARG A 189 4.72 13.15 -1.43
CA ARG A 189 3.68 13.30 -0.41
C ARG A 189 3.42 11.97 0.31
N ARG A 190 3.60 11.97 1.63
CA ARG A 190 3.36 10.79 2.47
C ARG A 190 1.85 10.57 2.70
N CYS A 191 1.47 9.34 3.01
CA CYS A 191 0.10 8.95 3.31
C CYS A 191 0.03 7.88 4.42
N LEU A 192 -1.20 7.62 4.90
CA LEU A 192 -1.52 6.47 5.73
C LEU A 192 -2.36 5.46 4.91
N PRO A 193 -2.09 4.15 4.99
CA PRO A 193 -2.81 3.13 4.24
C PRO A 193 -4.18 2.87 4.88
N THR A 194 -5.09 3.82 4.74
CA THR A 194 -6.40 3.81 5.41
C THR A 194 -7.50 3.12 4.59
N VAL A 195 -8.41 2.44 5.29
CA VAL A 195 -9.70 2.01 4.75
C VAL A 195 -10.58 3.24 4.54
N LYS A 196 -10.83 3.55 3.27
CA LYS A 196 -11.51 4.78 2.82
C LYS A 196 -12.84 4.53 2.10
N THR A 197 -13.28 3.28 2.03
CA THR A 197 -14.53 2.84 1.43
C THR A 197 -15.34 2.01 2.42
N CYS A 198 -16.64 1.96 2.22
CA CYS A 198 -17.56 1.14 2.99
C CYS A 198 -17.89 -0.15 2.23
N SER A 199 -17.67 -1.30 2.86
CA SER A 199 -17.97 -2.61 2.27
C SER A 199 -19.39 -3.10 2.57
N ASP A 200 -20.04 -2.59 3.63
CA ASP A 200 -21.38 -3.03 4.03
C ASP A 200 -22.48 -2.28 3.25
N ALA A 201 -23.24 -3.02 2.44
CA ALA A 201 -24.39 -2.50 1.70
C ALA A 201 -25.55 -2.06 2.61
N ARG A 202 -25.53 -2.43 3.90
CA ARG A 202 -26.54 -2.05 4.91
C ARG A 202 -26.08 -0.90 5.80
N ALA A 203 -24.91 -0.32 5.53
CA ALA A 203 -24.43 0.82 6.28
C ALA A 203 -25.41 2.00 6.23
N ASP A 204 -25.44 2.77 7.30
CA ASP A 204 -26.24 3.98 7.38
C ASP A 204 -25.79 4.98 6.28
N GLN A 205 -26.74 5.55 5.53
CA GLN A 205 -26.46 6.51 4.46
C GLN A 205 -25.66 7.73 4.96
N HIS A 206 -25.83 8.09 6.23
CA HIS A 206 -25.06 9.13 6.89
C HIS A 206 -23.57 8.75 6.99
N ASP A 207 -23.26 7.55 7.48
CA ASP A 207 -21.88 7.07 7.60
C ASP A 207 -21.23 6.84 6.24
N LEU A 208 -21.98 6.33 5.25
CA LEU A 208 -21.52 6.21 3.87
C LEU A 208 -21.09 7.57 3.30
N SER A 209 -21.93 8.58 3.48
CA SER A 209 -21.71 9.96 3.00
C SER A 209 -20.51 10.63 3.70
N LEU A 210 -20.31 10.34 4.99
CA LEU A 210 -19.24 10.95 5.78
C LEU A 210 -17.90 10.22 5.71
N CYS A 211 -17.89 8.91 5.45
CA CYS A 211 -16.64 8.15 5.29
C CYS A 211 -15.72 8.77 4.23
N GLU A 212 -16.28 9.27 3.13
CA GLU A 212 -15.49 9.85 2.05
C GLU A 212 -15.28 11.37 2.14
N SER A 213 -15.92 12.06 3.09
CA SER A 213 -15.94 13.53 3.09
C SER A 213 -14.77 14.20 3.81
N TYR A 214 -14.06 13.51 4.71
CA TYR A 214 -12.94 14.07 5.45
C TYR A 214 -11.93 13.01 5.88
N THR A 215 -10.72 13.45 6.25
CA THR A 215 -9.68 12.58 6.77
C THR A 215 -9.41 12.90 8.24
N ALA A 216 -9.47 11.87 9.07
CA ALA A 216 -9.41 11.91 10.52
C ALA A 216 -9.12 10.49 11.03
N ALA A 217 -7.94 9.97 10.74
CA ALA A 217 -7.65 8.55 10.88
C ALA A 217 -8.00 8.00 12.27
N VAL A 218 -8.60 6.81 12.31
CA VAL A 218 -8.89 6.09 13.55
C VAL A 218 -8.41 4.66 13.43
N TYR A 219 -8.06 4.06 14.57
CA TYR A 219 -7.41 2.76 14.64
C TYR A 219 -8.32 1.76 15.32
N HIS A 220 -8.37 0.54 14.77
CA HIS A 220 -9.02 -0.61 15.38
C HIS A 220 -8.23 -1.85 15.05
N GLU A 221 -7.58 -2.45 16.06
CA GLU A 221 -6.69 -3.61 15.88
C GLU A 221 -5.64 -3.35 14.79
N ASP A 222 -5.63 -4.14 13.73
CA ASP A 222 -4.69 -4.05 12.59
C ASP A 222 -5.17 -3.10 11.48
N PHE A 223 -6.33 -2.47 11.66
CA PHE A 223 -6.94 -1.60 10.65
C PHE A 223 -6.79 -0.13 11.02
N ILE A 224 -6.45 0.66 10.00
CA ILE A 224 -6.50 2.12 10.05
C ILE A 224 -7.66 2.54 9.15
N PHE A 225 -8.66 3.20 9.70
CA PHE A 225 -9.77 3.75 8.94
C PHE A 225 -9.53 5.23 8.67
N ARG A 226 -10.00 5.73 7.52
CA ARG A 226 -9.83 7.13 7.15
C ARG A 226 -10.49 8.08 8.16
N ASN A 227 -11.62 7.67 8.73
CA ASN A 227 -12.32 8.33 9.81
C ASN A 227 -13.25 7.36 10.56
N GLN A 228 -13.86 7.85 11.64
CA GLN A 228 -14.81 7.07 12.45
C GLN A 228 -16.02 6.54 11.66
N HIS A 229 -16.47 7.25 10.62
CA HIS A 229 -17.61 6.81 9.81
C HIS A 229 -17.20 5.67 8.88
N CYS A 230 -15.95 5.68 8.39
CA CYS A 230 -15.41 4.52 7.69
C CYS A 230 -15.31 3.29 8.61
N ALA A 231 -14.95 3.46 9.89
CA ALA A 231 -14.99 2.36 10.84
C ALA A 231 -16.43 1.87 11.06
N SER A 232 -17.36 2.79 11.37
CA SER A 232 -18.77 2.51 11.63
C SER A 232 -19.46 1.81 10.45
N CYS A 233 -19.29 2.33 9.22
CA CYS A 233 -19.90 1.76 8.02
C CYS A 233 -19.32 0.39 7.64
N ASN A 234 -18.13 0.03 8.12
CA ASN A 234 -17.55 -1.31 7.97
C ASN A 234 -17.87 -2.22 9.17
N GLY A 235 -18.79 -1.81 10.05
CA GLY A 235 -19.30 -2.62 11.17
C GLY A 235 -18.51 -2.48 12.48
N TYR A 236 -17.52 -1.59 12.54
CA TYR A 236 -16.68 -1.39 13.73
C TYR A 236 -17.24 -0.31 14.64
N LYS A 237 -17.73 -0.71 15.81
CA LYS A 237 -18.38 0.19 16.78
C LYS A 237 -17.42 0.93 17.71
N GLN A 238 -16.17 0.48 17.81
CA GLN A 238 -15.17 1.05 18.69
C GLN A 238 -13.90 1.30 17.88
N SER A 239 -13.38 2.52 17.93
CA SER A 239 -12.13 2.91 17.31
C SER A 239 -11.38 3.88 18.23
N SER A 240 -10.06 3.88 18.15
CA SER A 240 -9.18 4.75 18.92
C SER A 240 -8.63 5.88 18.06
N CYS A 241 -8.44 7.05 18.66
CA CYS A 241 -7.73 8.19 18.08
C CYS A 241 -6.20 8.09 18.21
N VAL A 242 -5.72 7.07 18.91
CA VAL A 242 -4.31 6.86 19.18
C VAL A 242 -3.93 5.55 18.51
N GLN A 243 -2.90 5.61 17.66
CA GLN A 243 -2.30 4.41 17.09
C GLN A 243 -1.92 3.49 18.25
N PRO A 244 -2.43 2.24 18.29
CA PRO A 244 -1.97 1.27 19.27
C PRO A 244 -0.44 1.23 19.19
N THR A 245 0.24 1.53 20.30
CA THR A 245 1.67 1.28 20.38
C THR A 245 1.83 -0.21 20.15
N ALA A 246 2.26 -0.59 18.95
CA ALA A 246 2.52 -1.97 18.62
C ALA A 246 3.43 -2.50 19.73
N ALA A 247 2.92 -3.42 20.55
CA ALA A 247 3.70 -4.01 21.62
C ALA A 247 4.98 -4.53 20.96
N ALA A 248 6.12 -3.95 21.36
CA ALA A 248 7.40 -4.11 20.70
C ALA A 248 7.82 -5.58 20.69
N ALA A 249 7.40 -6.30 19.66
CA ALA A 249 7.81 -7.67 19.38
C ALA A 249 8.07 -7.77 17.88
N LEU A 250 9.00 -6.94 17.40
CA LEU A 250 9.67 -7.25 16.13
C LEU A 250 10.63 -8.42 16.41
N PRO A 251 10.40 -9.61 15.84
CA PRO A 251 11.44 -10.64 15.84
C PRO A 251 12.69 -10.08 15.14
N PRO A 252 13.91 -10.52 15.53
CA PRO A 252 15.15 -10.01 14.97
C PRO A 252 15.12 -10.08 13.44
N ALA A 253 15.52 -8.96 12.82
CA ALA A 253 15.62 -8.84 11.37
C ALA A 253 16.44 -10.02 10.82
N ARG A 254 15.84 -10.78 9.90
CA ARG A 254 16.50 -11.91 9.24
C ARG A 254 17.22 -11.40 7.99
N PRO A 255 18.33 -12.03 7.59
CA PRO A 255 19.04 -11.66 6.37
C PRO A 255 18.08 -11.75 5.17
N ALA A 256 17.89 -10.62 4.49
CA ALA A 256 17.23 -10.56 3.21
C ALA A 256 18.26 -10.86 2.10
N LEU A 257 17.87 -11.68 1.13
CA LEU A 257 18.62 -11.79 -0.12
C LEU A 257 18.26 -10.59 -0.99
N THR A 258 19.25 -9.79 -1.37
CA THR A 258 19.10 -8.70 -2.34
C THR A 258 19.56 -9.20 -3.70
N MET A 259 18.65 -9.26 -4.66
CA MET A 259 18.99 -9.53 -6.06
C MET A 259 19.04 -8.21 -6.81
N LEU A 260 20.20 -7.87 -7.38
CA LEU A 260 20.37 -6.71 -8.24
C LEU A 260 20.03 -7.12 -9.67
N LEU A 261 18.99 -6.55 -10.27
CA LEU A 261 18.65 -6.78 -11.67
C LEU A 261 19.20 -5.61 -12.50
N SER A 262 20.24 -5.83 -13.31
CA SER A 262 20.69 -4.85 -14.31
C SER A 262 19.93 -5.09 -15.62
N LEU A 263 19.15 -4.10 -16.06
CA LEU A 263 18.32 -4.17 -17.27
C LEU A 263 18.86 -3.27 -18.40
N GLU A 264 20.11 -2.83 -18.33
CA GLU A 264 20.70 -2.00 -19.39
C GLU A 264 21.12 -2.85 -20.59
N ASN A 265 20.51 -2.58 -21.76
CA ASN A 265 20.88 -3.14 -23.07
C ASN A 265 22.13 -2.47 -23.69
N ASN A 266 22.90 -1.72 -22.91
CA ASN A 266 24.08 -1.05 -23.44
C ASN A 266 25.29 -1.97 -23.39
N HIS A 267 26.00 -2.00 -24.51
CA HIS A 267 27.33 -2.57 -24.65
C HIS A 267 28.16 -2.22 -23.41
N ILE A 268 28.53 -3.25 -22.64
CA ILE A 268 29.51 -3.16 -21.57
C ILE A 268 30.85 -2.90 -22.26
N ASP A 269 31.17 -1.63 -22.49
CA ASP A 269 32.52 -1.22 -22.87
C ASP A 269 33.42 -1.48 -21.67
N ALA A 270 34.12 -2.61 -21.79
CA ALA A 270 34.99 -3.17 -20.78
C ALA A 270 36.18 -2.26 -20.50
N VAL A 271 36.28 -1.74 -19.28
CA VAL A 271 37.48 -1.82 -18.45
C VAL A 271 37.02 -1.81 -16.98
N ASP A 272 36.56 -2.95 -16.47
CA ASP A 272 36.23 -3.09 -15.05
C ASP A 272 36.94 -4.30 -14.48
N THR A 273 37.58 -4.12 -13.33
CA THR A 273 38.58 -5.00 -12.69
C THR A 273 38.03 -6.31 -12.11
N CYS A 274 36.76 -6.62 -12.34
CA CYS A 274 36.14 -7.83 -11.82
C CYS A 274 36.49 -9.06 -12.68
N SER A 275 36.48 -10.24 -12.07
CA SER A 275 36.68 -11.48 -12.83
C SER A 275 35.52 -11.70 -13.82
N VAL A 276 35.73 -12.56 -14.84
CA VAL A 276 34.73 -12.90 -15.87
C VAL A 276 33.39 -13.40 -15.29
N TRP A 277 33.37 -13.80 -14.01
CA TRP A 277 32.22 -14.35 -13.30
C TRP A 277 31.60 -13.36 -12.32
N GLU A 278 32.04 -12.11 -12.31
CA GLU A 278 31.64 -11.10 -11.34
C GLU A 278 31.22 -9.79 -12.04
N VAL A 279 30.25 -9.09 -11.45
CA VAL A 279 29.84 -7.74 -11.86
C VAL A 279 30.06 -6.80 -10.68
N LYS A 280 30.61 -5.63 -10.96
CA LYS A 280 30.79 -4.57 -9.97
C LYS A 280 29.43 -3.93 -9.68
N ASP A 281 29.05 -3.89 -8.41
CA ASP A 281 27.82 -3.20 -8.00
C ASP A 281 28.05 -1.69 -7.83
N ARG A 282 26.98 -0.94 -7.50
CA ARG A 282 27.08 0.51 -7.21
C ARG A 282 27.91 0.84 -5.95
N SER A 283 28.28 -0.16 -5.16
CA SER A 283 29.17 -0.03 -4.01
C SER A 283 30.63 -0.31 -4.39
N GLU A 284 30.94 -0.45 -5.68
CA GLU A 284 32.27 -0.75 -6.22
C GLU A 284 32.80 -2.14 -5.81
N GLU A 285 31.93 -3.04 -5.32
CA GLU A 285 32.28 -4.42 -4.96
C GLU A 285 31.97 -5.40 -6.11
N CYS A 286 32.90 -6.28 -6.44
CA CYS A 286 32.68 -7.37 -7.39
C CYS A 286 31.80 -8.46 -6.76
N ARG A 287 30.68 -8.80 -7.38
CA ARG A 287 29.77 -9.85 -6.92
C ARG A 287 29.61 -10.95 -7.96
N PRO A 288 29.58 -12.24 -7.57
CA PRO A 288 29.43 -13.34 -8.50
C PRO A 288 28.06 -13.33 -9.17
N ILE A 289 28.03 -13.61 -10.47
CA ILE A 289 26.80 -13.66 -11.26
C ILE A 289 26.18 -15.06 -11.11
N THR A 290 24.91 -15.12 -10.70
CA THR A 290 24.15 -16.37 -10.58
C THR A 290 23.03 -16.39 -11.60
N CYS A 291 22.90 -17.48 -12.37
CA CYS A 291 21.82 -17.65 -13.34
C CYS A 291 20.51 -18.11 -12.68
N LEU A 292 19.39 -17.70 -13.26
CA LEU A 292 18.06 -17.92 -12.65
C LEU A 292 17.57 -19.37 -12.80
N GLN A 293 17.92 -20.06 -13.88
CA GLN A 293 17.48 -21.44 -14.11
C GLN A 293 18.44 -22.45 -13.48
N LEU A 294 17.84 -23.51 -12.92
CA LEU A 294 18.60 -24.68 -12.46
C LEU A 294 19.27 -25.31 -13.69
N ASN A 295 20.61 -25.45 -13.65
CA ASN A 295 21.47 -25.92 -14.76
C ASN A 295 21.85 -24.88 -15.82
N GLU A 296 21.78 -23.59 -15.51
CA GLU A 296 22.45 -22.57 -16.31
C GLU A 296 23.76 -22.10 -15.64
N GLU A 297 24.76 -21.82 -16.45
CA GLU A 297 26.03 -21.22 -16.04
C GLU A 297 26.24 -19.93 -16.84
N PHE A 298 26.80 -18.90 -16.20
CA PHE A 298 27.03 -17.62 -16.87
C PHE A 298 28.28 -17.68 -17.75
N ARG A 299 28.15 -17.91 -19.05
CA ARG A 299 29.29 -17.96 -19.99
C ARG A 299 29.16 -16.87 -21.05
N TYR A 300 30.28 -16.21 -21.37
CA TYR A 300 30.35 -15.22 -22.45
C TYR A 300 29.26 -14.13 -22.34
N SER A 301 29.09 -13.58 -21.14
CA SER A 301 28.12 -12.53 -20.83
C SER A 301 26.65 -12.94 -20.92
N LYS A 302 26.34 -14.25 -20.86
CA LYS A 302 24.96 -14.76 -20.91
C LYS A 302 24.82 -16.01 -20.05
N CYS A 303 23.65 -16.23 -19.48
CA CYS A 303 23.31 -17.52 -18.88
C CYS A 303 23.07 -18.53 -20.00
N VAL A 304 23.82 -19.63 -20.00
CA VAL A 304 23.70 -20.71 -20.98
C VAL A 304 23.37 -22.02 -20.26
N SER A 305 22.43 -22.78 -20.82
CA SER A 305 22.11 -24.11 -20.30
C SER A 305 23.31 -25.04 -20.45
N VAL A 306 23.74 -25.64 -19.34
CA VAL A 306 24.83 -26.62 -19.32
C VAL A 306 24.26 -27.98 -19.72
N GLN A 307 23.96 -28.16 -21.01
CA GLN A 307 23.57 -29.46 -21.53
C GLN A 307 24.76 -30.43 -21.43
N GLY A 308 24.63 -31.47 -20.61
CA GLY A 308 25.61 -32.57 -20.58
C GLY A 308 26.02 -33.12 -19.22
N LYS A 309 25.51 -32.62 -18.10
CA LYS A 309 25.59 -33.40 -16.84
C LYS A 309 24.42 -34.35 -16.77
N ALA A 310 24.74 -35.65 -16.79
CA ALA A 310 23.79 -36.71 -16.52
C ALA A 310 22.98 -36.35 -15.27
N THR A 311 21.67 -36.53 -15.37
CA THR A 311 20.76 -36.56 -14.22
C THR A 311 21.36 -37.49 -13.17
N LEU A 312 21.89 -36.92 -12.08
CA LEU A 312 22.15 -37.73 -10.90
C LEU A 312 20.81 -38.31 -10.46
N SER A 313 20.81 -39.63 -10.27
CA SER A 313 19.71 -40.37 -9.66
C SER A 313 19.29 -39.68 -8.36
N THR A 314 17.98 -39.64 -8.10
CA THR A 314 17.37 -39.12 -6.85
C THR A 314 17.92 -39.77 -5.57
N SER A 315 18.72 -40.83 -5.67
CA SER A 315 19.44 -41.46 -4.54
C SER A 315 20.77 -40.78 -4.15
N GLU A 316 21.36 -39.93 -5.00
CA GLU A 316 22.68 -39.31 -4.71
C GLU A 316 22.57 -37.88 -4.14
N LEU A 317 21.35 -37.33 -3.98
CA LEU A 317 21.13 -36.01 -3.40
C LEU A 317 21.22 -35.97 -1.86
N LEU A 318 21.53 -37.08 -1.19
CA LEU A 318 21.44 -37.18 0.27
C LEU A 318 22.76 -37.16 1.06
N CYS A 319 23.95 -37.06 0.44
CA CYS A 319 25.22 -36.94 1.19
C CYS A 319 26.35 -36.29 0.35
N PRO A 320 26.64 -34.98 0.45
CA PRO A 320 27.75 -34.36 -0.27
C PRO A 320 29.10 -34.39 0.49
N PHE A 321 29.21 -35.07 1.65
CA PHE A 321 30.48 -35.20 2.36
C PHE A 321 30.83 -36.65 2.62
N HIS A 322 31.73 -37.19 1.79
CA HIS A 322 32.41 -38.45 2.02
C HIS A 322 33.37 -38.29 3.21
N HIS A 323 32.96 -38.76 4.40
CA HIS A 323 33.80 -39.55 5.30
C HIS A 323 32.89 -40.36 6.25
N SER A 324 32.79 -41.66 5.95
CA SER A 324 32.37 -42.76 6.83
C SER A 324 30.90 -42.84 7.29
N CYS A 325 30.07 -43.56 6.53
CA CYS A 325 28.85 -44.19 7.04
C CYS A 325 28.84 -45.68 6.65
N SER A 326 29.05 -46.55 7.63
CA SER A 326 28.74 -47.98 7.56
C SER A 326 27.24 -48.19 7.80
N LEU A 327 26.57 -48.88 6.87
CA LEU A 327 25.16 -49.29 6.98
C LEU A 327 25.00 -50.44 8.00
N PRO A 328 23.94 -50.48 8.83
CA PRO A 328 23.49 -51.71 9.46
C PRO A 328 22.58 -52.52 8.52
N GLU A 329 22.72 -53.84 8.60
CA GLU A 329 21.94 -54.85 7.88
C GLU A 329 20.43 -54.79 8.21
N PHE A 330 19.63 -55.09 7.18
CA PHE A 330 18.19 -55.30 7.23
C PHE A 330 17.82 -56.49 8.13
N ILE A 331 16.76 -56.34 8.94
CA ILE A 331 15.99 -57.46 9.48
C ILE A 331 14.73 -57.59 8.60
N ASP A 332 14.64 -58.72 7.91
CA ASP A 332 13.44 -59.22 7.23
C ASP A 332 12.33 -59.53 8.26
N ILE A 333 11.11 -59.11 7.96
CA ILE A 333 9.90 -59.62 8.60
C ILE A 333 9.00 -60.18 7.50
N THR A 334 8.98 -61.51 7.40
CA THR A 334 7.80 -62.31 7.02
C THR A 334 7.22 -62.95 8.26
#